data_AF-A0A920T1H4-F1
#
_entry.id   AF-A0A920T1H4-F1
#
_cell.length_a   1.000
_cell.length_b   1.000
_cell.length_c   1.000
_cell.angle_alpha   90.00
_cell.angle_beta   90.00
_cell.angle_gamma   90.00
#
_symmetry.space_group_name_H-M   'P 1'
#
loop_
_entity.id
_entity.type
_entity.pdbx_description
1 polymer ?
#
loop_
_entity_poly.entity_id
_entity_poly.type
_entity_poly.pdbx_seq_one_letter_code
_entity_poly.pdbx_strand_id
1 'polypeptide(L)' 'MKAKKEGFDEVIYLDSKNEDRIEELGSPNLFIVKDGVIRTPKLSGSILDGVTRNSVCKIASEILKLQVEKKRYKHKRAG' A
#
# COMPACT_ATOMS: atom_id res chain seq x y z
N MET A 1 4.90 1.75 -19.59
CA MET A 1 4.15 0.69 -20.30
C MET A 1 4.82 -0.70 -20.28
N LYS A 2 5.88 -0.95 -19.48
CA LYS A 2 6.53 -2.28 -19.40
C LYS A 2 5.65 -3.33 -18.71
N ALA A 3 5.13 -3.03 -17.51
CA ALA A 3 4.28 -3.94 -16.74
C ALA A 3 3.03 -4.41 -17.51
N LYS A 4 2.31 -3.49 -18.17
CA LYS A 4 1.16 -3.86 -19.03
C LYS A 4 1.54 -4.77 -20.19
N LYS A 5 2.73 -4.57 -20.79
CA LYS A 5 3.24 -5.45 -21.86
C LYS A 5 3.64 -6.83 -21.32
N GLU A 6 4.04 -6.91 -20.06
CA GLU A 6 4.35 -8.16 -19.35
C GLU A 6 3.10 -8.83 -18.74
N GLY A 7 1.90 -8.27 -18.96
CA GLY A 7 0.62 -8.85 -18.53
C GLY A 7 0.17 -8.46 -17.12
N PHE A 8 0.81 -7.48 -16.48
CA PHE A 8 0.38 -6.98 -15.17
C PHE A 8 -0.61 -5.82 -15.29
N ASP A 9 -1.63 -5.81 -14.44
CA ASP A 9 -2.66 -4.77 -14.40
C ASP A 9 -2.15 -3.45 -13.80
N GLU A 10 -1.34 -3.55 -12.76
CA GLU A 10 -0.87 -2.42 -11.95
C GLU A 10 0.57 -2.61 -11.47
N VAL A 11 1.17 -1.51 -10.99
CA VAL A 11 2.54 -1.49 -10.46
C VAL A 11 2.60 -0.90 -9.05
N ILE A 12 3.54 -1.41 -8.26
CA ILE A 12 3.93 -0.83 -6.97
C ILE A 12 5.24 -0.08 -7.19
N TYR A 13 5.27 1.21 -6.85
CA TYR A 13 6.47 2.03 -6.96
C TYR A 13 7.27 2.02 -5.66
N LEU A 14 8.58 1.97 -5.82
CA LEU A 14 9.53 2.00 -4.71
C LEU A 14 10.13 3.39 -4.53
N ASP A 15 10.71 3.64 -3.36
CA ASP A 15 11.33 4.91 -2.99
C ASP A 15 12.43 5.27 -3.98
N SER A 16 12.31 6.44 -4.60
CA SER A 16 13.27 6.92 -5.59
C SER A 16 14.70 7.06 -5.06
N LYS A 17 14.88 7.24 -3.74
CA LYS A 17 16.20 7.45 -3.13
C LYS A 17 16.97 6.17 -2.86
N ASN A 18 16.28 5.13 -2.40
CA ASN A 18 16.92 3.91 -1.88
C ASN A 18 16.36 2.62 -2.49
N GLU A 19 15.27 2.70 -3.28
CA GLU A 19 14.56 1.59 -3.93
C GLU A 19 14.25 0.40 -2.99
N ASP A 20 14.25 0.64 -1.67
CA ASP A 20 14.12 -0.36 -0.62
C ASP A 20 12.74 -0.33 0.04
N ARG A 21 11.91 0.67 -0.26
CA ARG A 21 10.63 0.93 0.42
C ARG A 21 9.52 1.15 -0.57
N ILE A 22 8.30 0.77 -0.20
CA ILE A 22 7.10 1.14 -0.95
C ILE A 22 6.85 2.64 -0.74
N GLU A 23 6.85 3.43 -1.81
CA GLU A 23 6.73 4.89 -1.76
C GLU A 23 5.50 5.41 -2.49
N GLU A 24 5.12 4.79 -3.60
CA GLU A 24 3.96 5.19 -4.38
C GLU A 24 3.24 3.95 -4.89
N LEU A 25 1.94 4.07 -5.05
CA LEU A 25 1.10 3.11 -5.74
C LEU A 25 0.39 3.96 -6.78
N GLY A 26 0.12 3.41 -7.96
CA GLY A 26 -0.58 4.16 -9.02
C GLY A 26 -2.00 4.57 -8.62
N SER A 27 -2.98 4.32 -9.48
CA SER A 27 -4.37 4.65 -9.15
C SER A 27 -4.96 3.94 -7.90
N PRO A 28 -4.50 2.75 -7.43
CA PRO A 28 -5.10 2.08 -6.28
C PRO A 28 -4.38 2.29 -4.94
N ASN A 29 -5.14 2.18 -3.84
CA ASN A 29 -4.61 2.09 -2.47
C ASN A 29 -4.17 0.66 -2.15
N LEU A 30 -3.03 0.46 -1.47
CA LEU A 30 -2.54 -0.86 -1.06
C LEU A 30 -2.97 -1.20 0.37
N PHE A 31 -3.47 -2.42 0.51
CA PHE A 31 -3.77 -3.04 1.80
C PHE A 31 -3.16 -4.43 1.86
N ILE A 32 -2.59 -4.77 3.02
CA ILE A 32 -2.03 -6.08 3.33
C ILE A 32 -2.79 -6.59 4.55
N VAL A 33 -3.44 -7.74 4.42
CA VAL A 33 -4.14 -8.39 5.52
C VAL A 33 -3.33 -9.60 5.94
N LYS A 34 -2.90 -9.62 7.21
CA LYS A 34 -2.16 -10.74 7.78
C LYS A 34 -2.40 -10.80 9.29
N ASP A 35 -2.68 -12.01 9.79
CA ASP A 35 -2.89 -12.32 11.22
C ASP A 35 -4.01 -11.45 11.83
N GLY A 36 -5.12 -11.26 11.10
CA GLY A 36 -6.25 -10.44 11.55
C GLY A 36 -5.99 -8.92 11.58
N VAL A 37 -4.82 -8.48 11.13
CA VAL A 37 -4.45 -7.07 11.09
C VAL A 37 -4.42 -6.60 9.64
N ILE A 38 -5.23 -5.59 9.33
CA ILE A 38 -5.14 -4.87 8.06
C ILE A 38 -4.08 -3.79 8.17
N ARG A 39 -3.25 -3.69 7.15
CA ARG A 39 -2.18 -2.71 7.13
C ARG A 39 -2.13 -1.98 5.80
N THR A 40 -1.76 -0.72 5.85
CA THR A 40 -1.59 0.11 4.66
C THR A 40 -0.34 0.98 4.81
N PRO A 41 0.34 1.36 3.71
CA PRO A 41 1.46 2.30 3.78
C PRO A 41 1.10 3.58 4.54
N LYS A 42 1.99 4.01 5.44
CA LYS A 42 1.84 5.33 6.08
C LYS A 42 2.04 6.42 5.01
N LEU A 43 1.23 7.47 5.06
CA LEU A 43 1.39 8.65 4.23
C LEU A 43 2.83 9.18 4.28
N SER A 44 3.42 9.37 3.10
CA SER A 44 4.65 10.10 2.82
C SER A 44 4.38 11.10 1.70
N GLY A 45 5.31 12.02 1.43
CA GLY A 45 5.11 13.14 0.49
C GLY A 45 4.63 12.77 -0.93
N SER A 46 4.72 11.50 -1.31
CA SER A 46 4.33 10.90 -2.59
C SER A 46 3.04 10.05 -2.53
N ILE A 47 2.51 9.73 -1.34
CA ILE A 47 1.28 8.94 -1.19
C ILE A 47 0.10 9.88 -0.95
N LEU A 48 -0.93 9.79 -1.79
CA LEU A 48 -2.15 10.57 -1.63
C LEU A 48 -2.99 10.10 -0.43
N ASP A 49 -3.62 11.06 0.26
CA ASP A 49 -4.60 10.75 1.30
C ASP A 49 -5.98 10.44 0.68
N GLY A 50 -6.08 9.27 0.04
CA GLY A 50 -7.27 8.88 -0.70
C GLY A 50 -8.51 8.65 0.17
N VAL A 51 -9.66 9.18 -0.25
CA VAL A 51 -10.96 8.99 0.40
C VAL A 51 -11.30 7.52 0.57
N THR A 52 -11.11 6.70 -0.47
CA THR A 52 -11.32 5.25 -0.41
C THR A 52 -10.44 4.60 0.66
N ARG A 53 -9.18 5.05 0.83
CA ARG A 53 -8.29 4.51 1.87
C ARG A 53 -8.88 4.72 3.26
N ASN A 54 -9.35 5.94 3.48
CA ASN A 54 -9.92 6.36 4.75
C ASN A 54 -11.23 5.61 5.04
N SER A 55 -12.10 5.43 4.05
CA SER A 55 -13.32 4.64 4.18
C SER A 55 -13.04 3.18 4.54
N VAL A 56 -12.09 2.52 3.85
CA VAL A 56 -11.72 1.14 4.15
C VAL A 56 -11.14 0.99 5.56
N CYS A 57 -10.25 1.90 5.97
CA CYS A 57 -9.70 1.88 7.33
C CYS A 57 -10.81 2.03 8.39
N LYS A 58 -11.77 2.92 8.15
CA LYS A 58 -12.90 3.15 9.06
C LYS A 58 -13.80 1.92 9.19
N ILE A 59 -14.19 1.32 8.06
CA ILE A 59 -14.99 0.09 8.05
C ILE A 59 -14.26 -1.03 8.80
N ALA A 60 -12.97 -1.21 8.52
CA ALA A 60 -12.18 -2.26 9.16
C ALA A 60 -12.11 -2.10 10.69
N SER A 61 -11.84 -0.89 11.19
CA SER A 61 -11.74 -0.67 12.64
C SER A 61 -13.10 -0.62 13.35
N GLU A 62 -14.09 0.08 12.77
CA GLU A 62 -15.33 0.40 13.48
C GLU A 62 -16.38 -0.69 13.34
N ILE A 63 -16.49 -1.31 12.16
CA ILE A 63 -17.52 -2.30 11.87
C ILE A 63 -16.96 -3.70 12.08
N LEU A 64 -15.85 -4.02 11.42
CA LEU A 64 -15.25 -5.35 11.44
C LEU A 64 -14.39 -5.63 12.68
N LYS A 65 -14.15 -4.59 13.51
CA LYS A 65 -13.33 -4.66 14.73
C LYS A 65 -11.92 -5.23 14.49
N LEU A 66 -11.38 -4.99 13.29
CA LEU A 66 -10.02 -5.39 12.93
C LEU A 66 -9.02 -4.32 13.37
N GLN A 67 -7.81 -4.75 13.75
CA GLN A 67 -6.72 -3.83 14.00
C GLN A 67 -6.22 -3.25 12.67
N VAL A 68 -6.09 -1.92 12.62
CA VAL A 68 -5.60 -1.17 11.45
C VAL A 68 -4.23 -0.58 11.76
N GLU A 69 -3.21 -0.89 10.97
CA GLU A 69 -1.86 -0.31 11.12
C GLU A 69 -1.42 0.47 9.88
N LYS A 70 -0.88 1.68 10.11
CA LYS A 70 -0.21 2.47 9.08
C LYS A 70 1.30 2.34 9.26
N LYS A 71 1.98 1.60 8.37
CA LYS A 71 3.42 1.28 8.50
C LYS A 71 4.18 1.55 7.20
N ARG A 72 5.48 1.82 7.29
CA ARG A 72 6.36 1.80 6.11
C ARG A 72 6.78 0.36 5.84
N TYR A 73 6.77 -0.04 4.57
CA TYR A 73 7.17 -1.37 4.15
C TYR A 73 8.49 -1.31 3.41
N LYS A 74 9.42 -2.17 3.83
CA LYS A 74 10.63 -2.43 3.05
C LYS A 74 10.35 -3.57 2.08
N HIS A 75 10.65 -3.35 0.80
CA HIS A 75 10.72 -4.42 -0.18
C HIS A 75 12.08 -5.12 -0.04
N LYS A 76 12.07 -6.45 0.01
CA LYS A 76 13.30 -7.24 -0.16
C LYS A 76 13.32 -7.74 -1.60
N ARG A 77 14.36 -7.36 -2.35
CA ARG A 77 14.60 -7.97 -3.67
C ARG A 77 14.83 -9.45 -3.47
N ALA A 78 14.17 -10.28 -4.28
CA ALA A 78 14.58 -11.67 -4.43
C ALA A 78 15.95 -11.64 -5.12
N GLY A 79 16.95 -12.22 -4.47
CA GLY A 79 18.28 -12.43 -5.04
C GLY A 79 18.28 -13.55 -6.08
#